data_AF-R9L9Q6-F1
#
_entry.id   AF-R9L9Q6-F1
#
_cell.length_a   1.000
_cell.length_b   1.000
_cell.length_c   1.000
_cell.angle_alpha   90.00
_cell.angle_beta   90.00
_cell.angle_gamma   90.00
#
_symmetry.space_group_name_H-M   'P 1'
#
loop_
_entity.id
_entity.type
_entity.pdbx_description
1 polymer ?
#
loop_
_entity_poly.entity_id
_entity_poly.type
_entity_poly.pdbx_seq_one_letter_code
_entity_poly.pdbx_strand_id
1 'polypeptide(L)'
;MDAALIEKIREIIDDQEKFDAVADVLEAAEQERKEKQRQGISRAQANGVRFGRPPAPVPEDFPSIYQRYKEGSLTSKEAQTLLNINKYAFYRLVKKFKQKDDIP
;
A
#
# COMPACT_ATOMS: atom_id res chain seq x y z
N MET A 1 17.58 -15.42 -4.08
CA MET A 1 18.45 -15.64 -2.90
C MET A 1 19.43 -14.49 -2.71
N ASP A 2 19.77 -14.18 -1.46
CA ASP A 2 20.83 -13.22 -1.10
C ASP A 2 22.22 -13.81 -1.46
N ALA A 3 23.14 -12.97 -1.98
CA ALA A 3 24.47 -13.39 -2.39
C ALA A 3 25.28 -14.05 -1.26
N ALA A 4 25.13 -13.59 -0.01
CA ALA A 4 25.79 -14.18 1.15
C ALA A 4 25.25 -15.57 1.51
N LEU A 5 23.98 -15.86 1.23
CA LEU A 5 23.39 -17.18 1.41
C LEU A 5 23.86 -18.17 0.35
N ILE A 6 23.98 -17.70 -0.91
CA ILE A 6 24.47 -18.49 -2.04
C ILE A 6 25.90 -18.97 -1.78
N GLU A 7 26.80 -18.08 -1.35
CA GLU A 7 28.19 -18.44 -1.01
C GLU A 7 28.26 -19.44 0.15
N LYS A 8 27.45 -19.27 1.20
CA LYS A 8 27.39 -20.26 2.30
C LYS A 8 26.95 -21.65 1.83
N ILE A 9 25.96 -21.73 0.95
CA ILE A 9 25.48 -23.02 0.44
C ILE A 9 26.55 -23.66 -0.44
N ARG A 10 27.28 -22.85 -1.21
CA ARG A 10 28.42 -23.30 -2.03
C ARG A 10 29.53 -23.88 -1.16
N GLU A 11 29.92 -23.19 -0.09
CA GLU A 11 30.92 -23.66 0.87
C GLU A 11 30.51 -24.97 1.57
N ILE A 12 29.22 -25.18 1.83
CA ILE A 12 28.71 -26.39 2.48
C ILE A 12 28.70 -27.60 1.54
N ILE A 13 28.29 -27.39 0.29
CA ILE A 13 28.08 -28.48 -0.66
C ILE A 13 29.41 -28.93 -1.30
N ASP A 14 30.40 -28.02 -1.42
CA ASP A 14 31.76 -28.26 -1.94
C ASP A 14 31.83 -29.10 -3.24
N ASP A 15 30.75 -29.04 -4.02
CA ASP A 15 30.53 -29.77 -5.26
C ASP A 15 29.66 -28.90 -6.15
N GLN A 16 30.22 -28.46 -7.28
CA GLN A 16 29.57 -27.49 -8.16
C GLN A 16 28.30 -28.06 -8.81
N GLU A 17 28.29 -29.34 -9.21
CA GLU A 17 27.13 -29.95 -9.85
C GLU A 17 25.97 -30.11 -8.86
N LYS A 18 26.27 -30.54 -7.63
CA LYS A 18 25.25 -30.63 -6.58
C LYS A 18 24.73 -29.27 -6.16
N PHE A 19 25.61 -28.27 -6.13
CA PHE A 19 25.22 -26.90 -5.83
C PHE A 19 24.25 -26.36 -6.87
N ASP A 20 24.58 -26.52 -8.16
CA ASP A 20 23.74 -26.05 -9.27
C ASP A 20 22.36 -26.73 -9.23
N ALA A 21 22.31 -28.04 -8.98
CA ALA A 21 21.04 -28.77 -8.83
C ALA A 21 20.18 -28.26 -7.67
N VAL A 22 20.79 -27.91 -6.52
CA VAL A 22 20.06 -27.35 -5.37
C VAL A 22 19.58 -25.93 -5.68
N ALA A 23 20.40 -25.12 -6.34
CA ALA A 23 20.05 -23.77 -6.75
C ALA A 23 18.82 -23.77 -7.68
N ASP A 24 18.78 -24.65 -8.67
CA ASP A 24 17.66 -24.80 -9.61
C ASP A 24 16.34 -25.14 -8.88
N VAL A 25 16.40 -26.08 -7.92
CA VAL A 25 15.24 -26.46 -7.12
C VAL A 25 14.74 -25.31 -6.25
N LEU A 26 15.66 -24.56 -5.63
CA LEU A 26 15.31 -23.39 -4.80
C LEU A 26 14.68 -22.28 -5.64
N GLU A 27 15.23 -22.00 -6.83
CA GLU A 27 14.65 -21.02 -7.74
C GLU A 27 13.24 -21.43 -8.18
N ALA A 28 13.06 -22.69 -8.60
CA ALA A 28 11.75 -23.22 -8.99
C ALA A 28 10.72 -23.08 -7.85
N ALA A 29 11.10 -23.42 -6.62
CA ALA A 29 10.24 -23.29 -5.45
C ALA A 29 9.89 -21.82 -5.12
N GLU A 30 10.85 -20.90 -5.26
CA GLU A 30 10.59 -19.45 -5.10
C GLU A 30 9.59 -18.94 -6.14
N GLN A 31 9.75 -19.34 -7.41
CA GLN A 31 8.84 -18.94 -8.49
C GLN A 31 7.43 -19.49 -8.27
N GLU A 32 7.30 -20.76 -7.90
CA GLU A 32 6.01 -21.38 -7.59
C GLU A 32 5.31 -20.67 -6.42
N ARG A 33 6.06 -20.30 -5.37
CA ARG A 33 5.52 -19.55 -4.22
C ARG A 33 5.02 -18.17 -4.63
N LYS A 34 5.77 -17.44 -5.47
CA LYS A 34 5.35 -16.13 -6.00
C LYS A 34 4.08 -16.24 -6.83
N GLU A 35 4.00 -17.28 -7.67
CA GLU A 35 2.84 -17.53 -8.51
C GLU A 35 1.58 -17.82 -7.66
N LYS A 36 1.70 -18.69 -6.67
CA LYS A 36 0.63 -18.98 -5.71
C LYS A 36 0.18 -17.75 -4.94
N GLN A 37 1.11 -16.90 -4.49
CA GLN A 37 0.77 -15.64 -3.83
C GLN A 37 0.01 -14.69 -4.76
N ARG A 38 0.48 -14.55 -6.01
CA ARG A 38 -0.19 -13.72 -7.02
C ARG A 38 -1.63 -14.18 -7.26
N GLN A 39 -1.82 -15.48 -7.45
CA GLN A 39 -3.14 -16.08 -7.62
C GLN A 39 -4.03 -15.88 -6.38
N GLY A 40 -3.47 -16.04 -5.18
CA GLY A 40 -4.17 -15.80 -3.92
C GLY A 40 -4.64 -14.35 -3.77
N ILE A 41 -3.76 -13.38 -4.05
CA ILE A 41 -4.09 -11.95 -4.04
C ILE A 41 -5.18 -11.65 -5.07
N SER A 42 -5.06 -12.18 -6.29
CA SER A 42 -6.05 -11.98 -7.35
C SER A 42 -7.43 -12.52 -6.95
N ARG A 43 -7.51 -13.73 -6.39
CA ARG A 43 -8.76 -14.30 -5.88
C ARG A 43 -9.37 -13.47 -4.76
N ALA A 44 -8.55 -13.00 -3.82
CA ALA A 44 -9.01 -12.16 -2.72
C ALA A 44 -9.53 -10.80 -3.23
N GLN A 45 -8.83 -10.17 -4.18
CA GLN A 45 -9.31 -8.95 -4.84
C GLN A 45 -10.64 -9.17 -5.56
N ALA A 46 -10.79 -10.28 -6.29
CA ALA A 46 -12.05 -10.65 -6.95
C ALA A 46 -13.20 -10.85 -5.95
N ASN A 47 -12.89 -11.36 -4.75
CA ASN A 47 -13.84 -11.50 -3.64
C ASN A 47 -14.07 -10.19 -2.86
N GLY A 48 -13.54 -9.06 -3.34
CA GLY A 48 -13.75 -7.74 -2.72
C GLY A 48 -12.90 -7.49 -1.47
N VAL A 49 -11.90 -8.32 -1.18
CA VAL A 49 -10.99 -8.10 -0.06
C VAL A 49 -10.18 -6.82 -0.31
N ARG A 50 -10.33 -5.86 0.61
CA ARG A 50 -9.55 -4.63 0.57
C ARG A 50 -8.19 -4.84 1.22
N PHE A 51 -7.14 -4.76 0.40
CA PHE A 51 -5.76 -4.82 0.88
C PHE A 51 -5.25 -3.45 1.36
N GLY A 52 -4.25 -3.50 2.23
CA GLY A 52 -3.56 -2.32 2.77
C GLY A 52 -4.27 -1.70 3.97
N ARG A 53 -3.71 -0.58 4.44
CA ARG A 53 -4.25 0.13 5.60
C ARG A 53 -5.61 0.76 5.24
N PRO A 54 -6.66 0.57 6.04
CA PRO A 54 -7.93 1.27 5.82
C PRO A 54 -7.71 2.79 5.89
N PRO A 55 -8.42 3.58 5.06
CA PRO A 55 -8.32 5.02 5.09
C PRO A 55 -8.84 5.52 6.43
N ALA A 56 -8.16 6.53 6.98
CA ALA A 56 -8.63 7.19 8.19
C ALA A 56 -10.07 7.69 7.97
N PRO A 57 -10.94 7.59 8.99
CA PRO A 57 -12.29 8.12 8.91
C PRO A 57 -12.25 9.63 8.63
N VAL A 58 -13.30 10.11 7.98
CA VAL A 58 -13.49 11.55 7.79
C VAL A 58 -13.90 12.11 9.16
N PRO A 59 -13.23 13.15 9.68
CA PRO A 59 -13.67 13.81 10.90
C PRO A 59 -15.12 14.32 10.75
N GLU A 60 -15.93 14.22 11.80
CA GLU A 60 -17.35 14.64 11.77
C GLU A 60 -17.52 16.11 11.40
N ASP A 61 -16.61 16.96 11.86
CA ASP A 61 -16.59 18.41 11.57
C ASP A 61 -16.09 18.75 10.16
N PHE A 62 -15.61 17.77 9.39
CA PHE A 62 -15.04 18.04 8.08
C PHE A 62 -16.00 18.73 7.10
N PRO A 63 -17.28 18.34 6.96
CA PRO A 63 -18.18 18.97 6.00
C PRO A 63 -18.43 20.45 6.30
N SER A 64 -18.59 20.82 7.57
CA SER A 64 -18.84 22.22 7.98
C SER A 64 -17.59 23.08 7.78
N ILE A 65 -16.42 22.56 8.14
CA ILE A 65 -15.13 23.25 7.95
C ILE A 65 -14.79 23.35 6.44
N TYR A 66 -15.11 22.32 5.65
CA TYR A 66 -14.91 22.33 4.20
C TYR A 66 -15.75 23.41 3.51
N GLN A 67 -17.01 23.62 3.90
CA GLN A 67 -17.82 24.70 3.33
C GLN A 67 -17.22 26.07 3.60
N ARG A 68 -16.84 26.36 4.86
CA ARG A 68 -16.20 27.63 5.23
C ARG A 68 -14.86 27.83 4.51
N TYR A 69 -14.09 26.76 4.29
CA TYR A 69 -12.87 26.79 3.48
C TYR A 69 -13.18 27.07 1.99
N LYS A 70 -14.23 26.45 1.43
CA LYS A 70 -14.68 26.64 0.05
C LYS A 70 -15.15 28.07 -0.22
N GLU A 71 -15.82 28.68 0.75
CA GLU A 71 -16.28 30.07 0.75
C GLU A 71 -15.13 31.08 0.98
N GLY A 72 -13.91 30.62 1.25
CA GLY A 72 -12.75 31.48 1.52
C GLY A 72 -12.73 32.10 2.93
N SER A 73 -13.66 31.70 3.81
CA SER A 73 -13.76 32.17 5.19
C SER A 73 -12.76 31.49 6.14
N LEU A 74 -12.17 30.36 5.73
CA LEU A 74 -11.07 29.70 6.43
C LEU A 74 -9.90 29.46 5.49
N THR A 75 -8.68 29.64 6.00
CA THR A 75 -7.48 29.19 5.31
C THR A 75 -7.28 27.68 5.46
N SER A 76 -6.48 27.10 4.56
CA SER A 76 -6.09 25.69 4.63
C SER A 76 -5.41 25.34 5.96
N LYS A 77 -4.61 26.26 6.53
CA LYS A 77 -3.87 26.02 7.78
C LYS A 77 -4.81 26.04 8.99
N GLU A 78 -5.78 26.95 9.03
CA GLU A 78 -6.78 27.00 10.09
C GLU A 78 -7.69 25.78 10.07
N ALA A 79 -8.16 25.37 8.88
CA ALA A 79 -8.96 24.16 8.73
C ALA A 79 -8.21 22.91 9.21
N GLN A 80 -6.91 22.78 8.89
CA GLN A 80 -6.05 21.69 9.39
C GLN A 80 -5.96 21.67 10.91
N THR A 81 -5.75 22.84 11.53
CA THR A 81 -5.69 22.98 12.98
C THR A 81 -7.02 22.60 13.64
N LEU A 82 -8.14 23.10 13.13
CA LEU A 82 -9.48 22.80 13.65
C LEU A 82 -9.83 21.32 13.55
N LEU A 83 -9.42 20.67 12.47
CA LEU A 83 -9.64 19.24 12.23
C LEU A 83 -8.62 18.34 12.92
N ASN A 84 -7.55 18.89 13.50
CA ASN A 84 -6.40 18.17 14.03
C ASN A 84 -5.83 17.13 13.04
N ILE A 85 -5.69 17.51 11.77
CA ILE A 85 -5.13 16.64 10.72
C ILE A 85 -3.96 17.31 10.00
N ASN A 86 -3.03 16.48 9.51
CA ASN A 86 -1.93 16.99 8.71
C ASN A 86 -2.38 17.49 7.32
N LYS A 87 -1.51 18.30 6.70
CA LYS A 87 -1.69 18.87 5.36
C LYS A 87 -2.13 17.85 4.30
N TYR A 88 -1.47 16.68 4.26
CA TYR A 88 -1.76 15.65 3.26
C TYR A 88 -3.15 15.04 3.44
N ALA A 89 -3.56 14.79 4.69
CA ALA A 89 -4.90 14.31 5.01
C ALA A 89 -5.97 15.34 4.63
N PHE A 90 -5.72 16.62 4.91
CA PHE A 90 -6.64 17.70 4.55
C PHE A 90 -6.88 17.78 3.04
N TYR A 91 -5.83 17.86 2.22
CA TYR A 91 -5.99 17.94 0.75
C TYR A 91 -6.61 16.67 0.15
N ARG A 92 -6.34 15.49 0.72
CA ARG A 92 -7.00 14.24 0.32
C ARG A 92 -8.51 14.31 0.53
N LEU A 93 -8.95 14.84 1.68
CA LEU A 93 -10.37 15.00 1.98
C LEU A 93 -11.02 16.08 1.10
N VAL A 94 -10.36 17.22 0.90
CA VAL A 94 -10.82 18.28 -0.02
C VAL A 94 -11.04 17.72 -1.43
N LYS A 95 -10.08 16.96 -1.98
CA LYS A 95 -10.23 16.34 -3.30
C LYS A 95 -11.43 15.38 -3.36
N LYS A 96 -11.64 14.59 -2.31
CA LYS A 96 -12.76 13.64 -2.22
C LYS A 96 -14.13 14.35 -2.18
N PHE A 97 -14.24 15.46 -1.45
CA PHE A 97 -15.48 16.23 -1.36
C PHE A 97 -15.75 17.06 -2.61
N LYS A 98 -14.73 17.67 -3.23
CA LYS A 98 -14.88 18.36 -4.53
C LYS A 98 -15.45 17.44 -5.61
N GLN A 99 -14.94 16.21 -5.71
CA GLN A 99 -15.47 15.21 -6.66
C GLN A 99 -16.91 14.80 -6.40
N LYS A 100 -17.38 14.90 -5.15
CA LYS A 100 -18.78 14.63 -4.79
C LYS A 100 -19.68 15.82 -5.12
N ASP A 101 -19.17 17.03 -4.98
CA ASP A 101 -19.88 18.27 -5.33
C ASP A 101 -20.05 18.45 -6.85
N ASP A 102 -19.16 17.88 -7.68
CA ASP A 102 -19.14 17.99 -9.15
C ASP A 102 -19.99 16.92 -9.89
N ILE A 103 -20.77 16.10 -9.17
CA ILE A 103 -21.69 15.13 -9.78
C ILE A 103 -23.09 15.77 -9.81
N PRO A 104 -23.70 16.02 -10.99
CA PRO A 104 -25.04 16.58 -11.09
C PRO A 104 -26.12 15.63 -10.56
#